data_AF-A0A8S1HT68-F1
#
_entry.id   AF-A0A8S1HT68-F1
#
_cell.length_a   1.000
_cell.length_b   1.000
_cell.length_c   1.000
_cell.angle_alpha   90.00
_cell.angle_beta   90.00
_cell.angle_gamma   90.00
#
_symmetry.space_group_name_H-M   'P 1'
#
loop_
_entity.id
_entity.type
_entity.pdbx_description
1 polymer ?
#
loop_
_entity_poly.entity_id
_entity_poly.type
_entity_poly.pdbx_seq_one_letter_code
_entity_poly.pdbx_strand_id
1 'polypeptide(L)'
;MLVTTEGPMAPNISACINYMRTIWSDEKFFASDPFVPPVPWQEHLYSSEKTLNIGFYTFDGYSEPPPAYQRAVLDTVALLRSQGHNLVEFQVPRPAEAFELFVASSTGDGGTFLKQKLDLAVLEAMPKNCVELRETFAKIEEYRHDFVRAMRRQNLDAIVCPAFGSIAPHVGKANDMISATCYTSLYNLIDFPAGVVQVTRVSKKDESEVREMPDVDKWAKMTRDECNNSVGLPISVQIAAPPFREELCLRLLRDVEKTS
;
A
#
# COMPACT_ATOMS: atom_id res chain seq x y z
N MET A 1 4.91 -7.11 15.56
CA MET A 1 4.49 -8.37 14.88
C MET A 1 3.56 -8.00 13.74
N LEU A 2 3.63 -8.66 12.59
CA LEU A 2 2.64 -8.48 11.53
C LEU A 2 1.32 -9.14 11.94
N VAL A 3 0.21 -8.49 11.63
CA VAL A 3 -1.13 -9.02 11.86
C VAL A 3 -1.81 -9.22 10.52
N THR A 4 -2.66 -10.25 10.44
CA THR A 4 -3.55 -10.41 9.29
C THR A 4 -4.73 -9.48 9.46
N THR A 5 -5.07 -8.75 8.40
CA THR A 5 -6.20 -7.82 8.39
C THR A 5 -7.23 -8.27 7.36
N GLU A 6 -8.49 -8.27 7.76
CA GLU A 6 -9.63 -8.54 6.88
C GLU A 6 -10.29 -7.21 6.49
N GLY A 7 -10.77 -7.12 5.24
CA GLY A 7 -11.44 -5.93 4.75
C GLY A 7 -12.36 -6.24 3.55
N PRO A 8 -13.37 -5.40 3.30
CA PRO A 8 -14.31 -5.62 2.21
C PRO A 8 -13.68 -5.37 0.84
N MET A 9 -14.08 -6.20 -0.14
CA MET A 9 -13.84 -5.96 -1.56
C MET A 9 -15.20 -5.82 -2.26
N ALA A 10 -15.39 -4.72 -2.99
CA ALA A 10 -16.61 -4.48 -3.73
C ALA A 10 -16.34 -3.71 -5.04
N PRO A 11 -17.27 -3.74 -6.01
CA PRO A 11 -17.14 -2.97 -7.26
C PRO A 11 -17.16 -1.46 -7.09
N ASN A 12 -17.60 -0.96 -5.92
CA ASN A 12 -17.68 0.46 -5.60
C ASN A 12 -17.34 0.68 -4.13
N ILE A 13 -16.69 1.81 -3.86
CA ILE A 13 -16.24 2.19 -2.51
C ILE A 13 -17.42 2.37 -1.56
N SER A 14 -18.59 2.76 -2.07
CA SER A 14 -19.81 2.92 -1.28
C SER A 14 -20.24 1.62 -0.59
N ALA A 15 -20.11 0.47 -1.25
CA ALA A 15 -20.40 -0.82 -0.62
C ALA A 15 -19.38 -1.16 0.50
N CYS A 16 -18.09 -0.89 0.27
CA CYS A 16 -17.06 -1.05 1.32
C CYS A 16 -17.34 -0.13 2.52
N ILE A 17 -17.69 1.14 2.27
CA ILE A 17 -18.05 2.11 3.31
C ILE A 17 -19.25 1.62 4.11
N ASN A 18 -20.31 1.16 3.46
CA ASN A 18 -21.51 0.69 4.13
C ASN A 18 -21.23 -0.58 4.95
N TYR A 19 -20.40 -1.49 4.45
CA TYR A 19 -19.96 -2.66 5.21
C TYR A 19 -19.19 -2.25 6.47
N MET A 20 -18.14 -1.44 6.33
CA MET A 20 -17.31 -0.99 7.45
C MET A 20 -18.15 -0.21 8.46
N ARG A 21 -18.98 0.72 8.01
CA ARG A 21 -19.89 1.48 8.88
C ARG A 21 -20.83 0.57 9.65
N THR A 22 -21.38 -0.47 9.02
CA THR A 22 -22.32 -1.40 9.67
C THR A 22 -21.61 -2.21 10.75
N ILE A 23 -20.48 -2.85 10.42
CA ILE A 23 -19.78 -3.74 11.35
C ILE A 23 -19.15 -2.95 12.52
N TRP A 24 -18.52 -1.80 12.24
CA TRP A 24 -17.87 -0.98 13.28
C TRP A 24 -18.85 -0.12 14.09
N SER A 25 -20.15 -0.16 13.76
CA SER A 25 -21.22 0.41 14.61
C SER A 25 -21.89 -0.62 15.51
N ASP A 26 -21.57 -1.92 15.39
CA ASP A 26 -22.17 -2.97 16.20
C ASP A 26 -21.42 -3.16 17.53
N GLU A 27 -21.98 -2.66 18.64
CA GLU A 27 -21.39 -2.85 19.97
C GLU A 27 -21.20 -4.32 20.35
N LYS A 28 -22.03 -5.24 19.81
CA LYS A 28 -21.92 -6.68 20.10
C LYS A 28 -20.66 -7.28 19.48
N PHE A 29 -20.20 -6.74 18.35
CA PHE A 29 -18.96 -7.18 17.71
C PHE A 29 -17.78 -7.02 18.69
N PHE A 30 -17.61 -5.83 19.26
CA PHE A 30 -16.57 -5.55 20.26
C PHE A 30 -16.71 -6.35 21.55
N ALA A 31 -17.94 -6.66 21.97
CA ALA A 31 -18.19 -7.50 23.14
C ALA A 31 -17.86 -8.98 22.91
N SER A 32 -17.85 -9.44 21.65
CA SER A 32 -17.67 -10.85 21.30
C SER A 32 -16.19 -11.27 21.20
N ASP A 33 -15.31 -10.36 20.79
CA ASP A 33 -13.87 -10.63 20.66
C ASP A 33 -13.06 -9.59 21.46
N PRO A 34 -12.44 -9.97 22.60
CA PRO A 34 -11.68 -9.05 23.44
C PRO A 34 -10.36 -8.58 22.81
N PHE A 35 -9.92 -9.17 21.69
CA PHE A 35 -8.72 -8.73 20.97
C PHE A 35 -9.02 -7.61 19.95
N VAL A 36 -10.30 -7.36 19.64
CA VAL A 36 -10.69 -6.23 18.80
C VAL A 36 -10.74 -4.95 19.64
N PRO A 37 -9.96 -3.91 19.31
CA PRO A 37 -10.05 -2.64 20.01
C PRO A 37 -11.47 -2.05 19.88
N PRO A 38 -12.08 -1.55 20.97
CA PRO A 38 -13.43 -0.99 20.95
C PRO A 38 -13.42 0.42 20.34
N VAL A 39 -13.08 0.50 19.06
CA VAL A 39 -13.05 1.73 18.26
C VAL A 39 -14.28 1.72 17.35
N PRO A 40 -15.38 2.37 17.77
CA PRO A 40 -16.59 2.43 16.97
C PRO A 40 -16.40 3.34 15.76
N TRP A 41 -17.28 3.19 14.76
CA TRP A 41 -17.30 4.02 13.57
C TRP A 41 -17.34 5.53 13.89
N GLN A 42 -16.35 6.26 13.37
CA GLN A 42 -16.15 7.69 13.59
C GLN A 42 -16.69 8.52 12.41
N GLU A 43 -18.01 8.71 12.36
CA GLU A 43 -18.68 9.44 11.25
C GLU A 43 -18.11 10.85 11.05
N HIS A 44 -17.62 11.50 12.10
CA HIS A 44 -16.99 12.83 12.03
C HIS A 44 -15.68 12.85 11.22
N LEU A 45 -14.97 11.72 11.08
CA LEU A 45 -13.79 11.61 10.23
C LEU A 45 -14.19 11.39 8.76
N TYR A 46 -15.21 10.55 8.53
CA TYR A 46 -15.72 10.24 7.20
C TYR A 46 -16.40 11.44 6.52
N SER A 47 -17.26 12.15 7.26
CA SER A 47 -18.09 13.26 6.76
C SER A 47 -17.39 14.62 6.80
N SER A 48 -16.19 14.69 7.39
CA SER A 48 -15.43 15.94 7.48
C SER A 48 -15.16 16.53 6.10
N GLU A 49 -15.25 17.87 6.00
CA GLU A 49 -14.81 18.63 4.82
C GLU A 49 -13.49 19.35 5.07
N LYS A 50 -12.84 19.09 6.21
CA LYS A 50 -11.58 19.72 6.58
C LYS A 50 -10.53 19.51 5.48
N THR A 51 -9.81 20.57 5.14
CA THR A 51 -8.57 20.50 4.35
C THR A 51 -7.56 19.58 5.02
N LEU A 52 -6.95 18.72 4.22
CA LEU A 52 -5.99 17.70 4.69
C LEU A 52 -4.62 17.99 4.10
N ASN A 53 -3.57 17.64 4.84
CA ASN A 53 -2.20 17.58 4.33
C ASN A 53 -1.91 16.14 3.94
N ILE A 54 -1.81 15.88 2.65
CA ILE A 54 -1.69 14.53 2.11
C ILE A 54 -0.30 14.40 1.51
N GLY A 55 0.45 13.40 1.98
CA GLY A 55 1.72 13.01 1.37
C GLY A 55 1.46 12.23 0.08
N PHE A 56 2.35 12.33 -0.90
CA PHE A 56 2.32 11.42 -2.04
C PHE A 56 3.72 11.02 -2.49
N TYR A 57 3.82 9.84 -3.10
CA TYR A 57 5.02 9.42 -3.82
C TYR A 57 4.63 8.61 -5.05
N THR A 58 5.36 8.79 -6.14
CA THR A 58 5.21 7.98 -7.37
C THR A 58 6.20 6.82 -7.41
N PHE A 59 7.30 6.91 -6.66
CA PHE A 59 8.33 5.89 -6.51
C PHE A 59 8.68 5.79 -5.03
N ASP A 60 8.69 4.58 -4.48
CA ASP A 60 8.98 4.34 -3.06
C ASP A 60 10.48 4.35 -2.72
N GLY A 61 11.36 4.44 -3.71
CA GLY A 61 12.81 4.35 -3.54
C GLY A 61 13.35 2.91 -3.57
N TYR A 62 12.51 1.91 -3.85
CA TYR A 62 12.90 0.50 -3.94
C TYR A 62 12.54 -0.14 -5.28
N SER A 63 11.27 -0.12 -5.69
CA SER A 63 10.83 -0.72 -6.97
C SER A 63 10.15 0.33 -7.83
N GLU A 64 10.77 0.68 -8.96
CA GLU A 64 10.20 1.69 -9.85
C GLU A 64 8.90 1.17 -10.50
N PRO A 65 7.77 1.86 -10.34
CA PRO A 65 6.50 1.37 -10.85
C PRO A 65 6.29 1.84 -12.31
N PRO A 66 5.43 1.14 -13.07
CA PRO A 66 5.09 1.53 -14.44
C PRO A 66 4.60 2.99 -14.54
N PRO A 67 4.89 3.71 -15.63
CA PRO A 67 4.41 5.07 -15.90
C PRO A 67 2.89 5.24 -15.73
N ALA A 68 2.11 4.19 -16.01
CA ALA A 68 0.66 4.20 -15.77
C ALA A 68 0.29 4.46 -14.29
N TYR A 69 1.02 3.87 -13.34
CA TYR A 69 0.82 4.12 -11.91
C TYR A 69 1.34 5.50 -11.49
N GLN A 70 2.50 5.91 -12.01
CA GLN A 70 3.04 7.24 -11.73
C GLN A 70 2.04 8.31 -12.19
N ARG A 71 1.49 8.17 -13.40
CA ARG A 71 0.43 9.03 -13.94
C ARG A 71 -0.82 8.98 -13.07
N ALA A 72 -1.28 7.80 -12.68
CA ALA A 72 -2.47 7.65 -11.83
C ALA A 72 -2.33 8.42 -10.50
N VAL A 73 -1.18 8.33 -9.84
CA VAL A 73 -0.89 9.08 -8.61
C VAL A 73 -0.89 10.58 -8.87
N LEU A 74 -0.22 11.05 -9.93
CA LEU A 74 -0.14 12.47 -10.26
C LEU A 74 -1.52 13.05 -10.64
N ASP A 75 -2.34 12.31 -11.38
CA ASP A 75 -3.72 12.67 -11.71
C ASP A 75 -4.56 12.79 -10.43
N THR A 76 -4.42 11.85 -9.49
CA THR A 76 -5.08 11.89 -8.18
C THR A 76 -4.60 13.07 -7.33
N VAL A 77 -3.31 13.37 -7.32
CA VAL A 77 -2.73 14.55 -6.63
C VAL A 77 -3.32 15.84 -7.20
N ALA A 78 -3.45 15.96 -8.52
CA ALA A 78 -4.07 17.12 -9.16
C ALA A 78 -5.55 17.26 -8.78
N LEU A 79 -6.29 16.15 -8.72
CA LEU A 79 -7.69 16.12 -8.28
C LEU A 79 -7.85 16.56 -6.83
N LEU A 80 -7.07 15.98 -5.90
CA LEU A 80 -7.16 16.34 -4.48
C LEU A 80 -6.74 17.81 -4.24
N ARG A 81 -5.76 18.32 -4.99
CA ARG A 81 -5.41 19.76 -4.96
C ARG A 81 -6.56 20.64 -5.40
N SER A 82 -7.28 20.27 -6.47
CA SER A 82 -8.42 21.06 -6.96
C SER A 82 -9.62 21.05 -6.00
N GLN A 83 -9.72 20.02 -5.16
CA GLN A 83 -10.67 19.92 -4.03
C GLN A 83 -10.23 20.73 -2.79
N GLY A 84 -9.06 21.37 -2.83
CA GLY A 84 -8.59 22.25 -1.75
C GLY A 84 -7.70 21.57 -0.70
N HIS A 85 -7.19 20.36 -0.96
CA HIS A 85 -6.21 19.68 -0.11
C HIS A 85 -4.77 20.16 -0.38
N ASN A 86 -3.92 20.08 0.64
CA ASN A 86 -2.48 20.34 0.51
C ASN A 86 -1.78 19.03 0.17
N LEU A 87 -1.04 18.99 -0.94
CA LEU A 87 -0.33 17.79 -1.39
C LEU A 87 1.17 18.06 -1.42
N VAL A 88 1.93 17.27 -0.66
CA VAL A 88 3.40 17.36 -0.55
C VAL A 88 4.06 16.03 -0.87
N GLU A 89 5.22 16.08 -1.49
CA GLU A 89 5.97 14.86 -1.81
C GLU A 89 6.53 14.25 -0.52
N PHE A 90 6.28 12.96 -0.33
CA PHE A 90 6.69 12.20 0.85
C PHE A 90 7.79 11.20 0.47
N GLN A 91 8.87 11.19 1.24
CA GLN A 91 9.97 10.24 1.04
C GLN A 91 9.81 9.09 2.02
N VAL A 92 9.62 7.88 1.49
CA VAL A 92 9.50 6.66 2.30
C VAL A 92 10.82 6.44 3.05
N PRO A 93 10.83 6.38 4.40
CA PRO A 93 12.06 6.10 5.14
C PRO A 93 12.55 4.68 4.85
N ARG A 94 13.83 4.53 4.51
CA ARG A 94 14.54 3.23 4.43
C ARG A 94 13.72 2.13 3.71
N PRO A 95 13.30 2.34 2.45
CA PRO A 95 12.31 1.49 1.79
C PRO A 95 12.79 0.04 1.58
N ALA A 96 14.08 -0.16 1.28
CA ALA A 96 14.66 -1.50 1.18
C ALA A 96 14.57 -2.27 2.51
N GLU A 97 14.94 -1.62 3.62
CA GLU A 97 14.85 -2.21 4.95
C GLU A 97 13.39 -2.51 5.33
N ALA A 98 12.43 -1.66 4.93
CA ALA A 98 11.02 -1.92 5.16
C ALA A 98 10.58 -3.25 4.53
N PHE A 99 10.94 -3.45 3.26
CA PHE A 99 10.61 -4.68 2.55
C PHE A 99 11.31 -5.91 3.15
N GLU A 100 12.59 -5.78 3.51
CA GLU A 100 13.34 -6.84 4.20
C GLU A 100 12.71 -7.22 5.54
N LEU A 101 12.31 -6.25 6.36
CA LEU A 101 11.64 -6.49 7.64
C LEU A 101 10.27 -7.18 7.46
N PHE A 102 9.52 -6.81 6.42
CA PHE A 102 8.25 -7.47 6.09
C PHE A 102 8.46 -8.94 5.72
N VAL A 103 9.44 -9.23 4.85
CA VAL A 103 9.81 -10.59 4.48
C VAL A 103 10.24 -11.36 5.72
N ALA A 104 11.18 -10.82 6.49
CA ALA A 104 11.77 -11.47 7.66
C ALA A 104 10.70 -11.86 8.70
N SER A 105 9.75 -10.97 8.94
CA SER A 105 8.66 -11.23 9.89
C SER A 105 7.62 -12.22 9.38
N SER A 106 7.48 -12.37 8.06
CA SER A 106 6.64 -13.39 7.43
C SER A 106 7.27 -14.79 7.41
N THR A 107 8.55 -14.91 7.76
CA THR A 107 9.34 -16.15 7.68
C THR A 107 10.05 -16.49 8.99
N GLY A 108 9.28 -16.75 10.05
CA GLY A 108 9.82 -17.10 11.38
C GLY A 108 10.61 -18.43 11.43
N ASP A 109 10.51 -19.26 10.39
CA ASP A 109 11.20 -20.56 10.24
C ASP A 109 12.47 -20.48 9.37
N GLY A 110 13.01 -19.28 9.14
CA GLY A 110 14.13 -19.06 8.24
C GLY A 110 13.80 -19.37 6.77
N GLY A 111 12.52 -19.22 6.41
CA GLY A 111 11.98 -19.50 5.08
C GLY A 111 12.00 -20.96 4.71
N THR A 112 12.11 -21.89 5.64
CA THR A 112 12.18 -23.32 5.34
C THR A 112 10.96 -23.80 4.55
N PHE A 113 9.79 -23.24 4.83
CA PHE A 113 8.57 -23.42 4.04
C PHE A 113 8.62 -22.79 2.64
N LEU A 114 9.31 -21.65 2.49
CA LEU A 114 9.33 -20.85 1.24
C LEU A 114 10.58 -21.06 0.37
N LYS A 115 11.62 -21.77 0.84
CA LYS A 115 12.89 -22.03 0.14
C LYS A 115 12.72 -22.70 -1.22
N GLN A 116 11.59 -23.35 -1.48
CA GLN A 116 11.27 -23.94 -2.78
C GLN A 116 10.60 -22.96 -3.76
N LYS A 117 10.25 -21.74 -3.31
CA LYS A 117 9.34 -20.81 -4.00
C LYS A 117 9.83 -19.37 -4.09
N LEU A 118 10.94 -19.00 -3.44
CA LEU A 118 11.44 -17.61 -3.38
C LEU A 118 12.90 -17.47 -3.80
N ASP A 119 13.25 -16.28 -4.29
CA ASP A 119 14.58 -15.88 -4.73
C ASP A 119 15.58 -15.78 -3.55
N LEU A 120 16.85 -16.06 -3.82
CA LEU A 120 17.94 -16.19 -2.84
C LEU A 120 18.20 -14.90 -2.05
N ALA A 121 18.01 -13.72 -2.63
CA ALA A 121 18.24 -12.44 -1.93
C ALA A 121 17.24 -12.19 -0.79
N VAL A 122 16.03 -12.76 -0.90
CA VAL A 122 14.97 -12.67 0.13
C VAL A 122 15.30 -13.57 1.32
N LEU A 123 16.13 -14.60 1.14
CA LEU A 123 16.49 -15.56 2.19
C LEU A 123 17.48 -15.02 3.21
N GLU A 124 18.31 -14.03 2.86
CA GLU A 124 19.31 -13.46 3.78
C GLU A 124 18.67 -12.64 4.91
N ALA A 125 17.50 -12.03 4.64
CA ALA A 125 16.74 -11.28 5.64
C ALA A 125 16.01 -12.17 6.66
N MET A 126 15.96 -13.50 6.45
CA MET A 126 15.07 -14.37 7.22
C MET A 126 15.67 -14.77 8.58
N PRO A 127 14.92 -14.61 9.68
CA PRO A 127 15.41 -14.96 11.01
C PRO A 127 15.58 -16.48 11.13
N LYS A 128 16.73 -16.91 11.65
CA LYS A 128 17.10 -18.33 11.76
C LYS A 128 16.68 -18.96 13.09
N ASN A 129 16.37 -18.14 14.07
CA ASN A 129 16.01 -18.55 15.42
C ASN A 129 15.11 -17.51 16.11
N CYS A 130 14.60 -17.84 17.28
CA CYS A 130 13.68 -16.98 18.03
C CYS A 130 14.32 -15.66 18.51
N VAL A 131 15.64 -15.60 18.69
CA VAL A 131 16.34 -14.38 19.11
C VAL A 131 16.37 -13.39 17.93
N GLU A 132 16.80 -13.84 16.76
CA GLU A 132 16.78 -13.04 15.53
C GLU A 132 15.36 -12.59 15.18
N LEU A 133 14.36 -13.46 15.33
CA LEU A 133 12.96 -13.09 15.10
C LEU A 133 12.49 -11.96 16.05
N ARG A 134 12.89 -12.04 17.33
CA ARG A 134 12.58 -10.99 18.31
C ARG A 134 13.28 -9.68 17.99
N GLU A 135 14.52 -9.73 17.53
CA GLU A 135 15.26 -8.55 17.07
C GLU A 135 14.60 -7.92 15.83
N THR A 136 14.13 -8.73 14.88
CA THR A 136 13.33 -8.26 13.73
C THR A 136 12.08 -7.52 14.21
N PHE A 137 11.36 -8.05 15.21
CA PHE A 137 10.20 -7.33 15.76
C PHE A 137 10.59 -6.00 16.41
N ALA A 138 11.71 -5.92 17.11
CA ALA A 138 12.20 -4.65 17.67
C ALA A 138 12.52 -3.62 16.56
N LYS A 139 13.15 -4.05 15.47
CA LYS A 139 13.43 -3.21 14.30
C LYS A 139 12.15 -2.75 13.58
N ILE A 140 11.12 -3.59 13.51
CA ILE A 140 9.81 -3.20 12.96
C ILE A 140 9.19 -2.09 13.80
N GLU A 141 9.24 -2.19 15.13
CA GLU A 141 8.75 -1.13 16.00
C GLU A 141 9.56 0.16 15.82
N GLU A 142 10.89 0.09 15.71
CA GLU A 142 11.72 1.26 15.40
C GLU A 142 11.34 1.90 14.04
N TYR A 143 11.16 1.08 13.01
CA TYR A 143 10.74 1.53 11.68
C TYR A 143 9.37 2.23 11.72
N ARG A 144 8.39 1.65 12.42
CA ARG A 144 7.07 2.28 12.66
C ARG A 144 7.20 3.67 13.27
N HIS A 145 8.05 3.82 14.28
CA HIS A 145 8.30 5.11 14.91
C HIS A 145 8.94 6.11 13.93
N ASP A 146 9.90 5.68 13.11
CA ASP A 146 10.52 6.54 12.09
C ASP A 146 9.53 7.00 11.03
N PHE A 147 8.70 6.10 10.54
CA PHE A 147 7.68 6.41 9.54
C PHE A 147 6.69 7.44 10.07
N VAL A 148 6.16 7.23 11.28
CA VAL A 148 5.26 8.18 11.96
C VAL A 148 5.97 9.52 12.22
N ARG A 149 7.24 9.50 12.63
CA ARG A 149 8.03 10.74 12.81
C ARG A 149 8.19 11.50 11.49
N ALA A 150 8.45 10.81 10.38
CA ALA A 150 8.57 11.42 9.06
C ALA A 150 7.26 12.09 8.63
N MET A 151 6.12 11.41 8.81
CA MET A 151 4.80 11.99 8.53
C MET A 151 4.49 13.19 9.42
N ARG A 152 4.77 13.10 10.73
CA ARG A 152 4.54 14.20 11.68
C ARG A 152 5.37 15.43 11.38
N ARG A 153 6.61 15.28 10.92
CA ARG A 153 7.48 16.41 10.51
C ARG A 153 6.87 17.24 9.39
N GLN A 154 6.08 16.61 8.52
CA GLN A 154 5.36 17.27 7.42
C GLN A 154 3.87 17.49 7.73
N ASN A 155 3.43 17.15 8.95
CA ASN A 155 2.05 17.26 9.42
C ASN A 155 1.03 16.55 8.51
N LEU A 156 1.35 15.33 8.06
CA LEU A 156 0.52 14.56 7.12
C LEU A 156 -0.64 13.83 7.80
N ASP A 157 -1.81 13.89 7.19
CA ASP A 157 -3.04 13.18 7.57
C ASP A 157 -3.19 11.84 6.84
N ALA A 158 -2.66 11.71 5.62
CA ALA A 158 -2.75 10.52 4.78
C ALA A 158 -1.61 10.47 3.75
N ILE A 159 -1.48 9.33 3.06
CA ILE A 159 -0.52 9.11 1.97
C ILE A 159 -1.24 8.57 0.74
N VAL A 160 -0.89 9.07 -0.45
CA VAL A 160 -1.31 8.54 -1.75
C VAL A 160 -0.09 7.95 -2.48
N CYS A 161 -0.22 6.73 -2.99
CA CYS A 161 0.87 6.06 -3.71
C CYS A 161 0.36 5.09 -4.77
N PRO A 162 1.25 4.49 -5.59
CA PRO A 162 0.88 3.37 -6.46
C PRO A 162 0.24 2.23 -5.66
N ALA A 163 -0.75 1.56 -6.25
CA ALA A 163 -1.37 0.40 -5.62
C ALA A 163 -0.51 -0.87 -5.74
N PHE A 164 0.39 -0.92 -6.74
CA PHE A 164 1.29 -2.05 -6.93
C PHE A 164 2.53 -1.63 -7.74
N GLY A 165 3.60 -2.41 -7.66
CA GLY A 165 4.82 -2.19 -8.43
C GLY A 165 4.75 -2.68 -9.88
N SER A 166 3.65 -3.31 -10.30
CA SER A 166 3.46 -3.78 -11.68
C SER A 166 2.01 -3.66 -12.13
N ILE A 167 1.80 -3.62 -13.46
CA ILE A 167 0.47 -3.87 -14.03
C ILE A 167 0.10 -5.34 -13.78
N ALA A 168 -1.18 -5.70 -13.91
CA ALA A 168 -1.66 -7.06 -13.75
C ALA A 168 -0.76 -8.05 -14.54
N PRO A 169 0.00 -8.91 -13.83
CA PRO A 169 0.99 -9.77 -14.48
C PRO A 169 0.31 -10.87 -15.28
N HIS A 170 1.02 -11.43 -16.26
CA HIS A 170 0.50 -12.57 -17.01
C HIS A 170 0.32 -13.79 -16.09
N VAL A 171 -0.52 -14.72 -16.52
CA VAL A 171 -0.80 -15.95 -15.77
C VAL A 171 0.51 -16.69 -15.47
N GLY A 172 0.72 -17.03 -14.20
CA GLY A 172 1.91 -17.76 -13.73
C GLY A 172 3.09 -16.87 -13.32
N LYS A 173 3.02 -15.55 -13.51
CA LYS A 173 4.13 -14.62 -13.25
C LYS A 173 4.10 -13.91 -11.91
N ALA A 174 2.98 -13.95 -11.20
CA ALA A 174 2.81 -13.24 -9.94
C ALA A 174 3.89 -13.58 -8.89
N ASN A 175 4.32 -14.85 -8.79
CA ASN A 175 5.35 -15.27 -7.82
C ASN A 175 6.75 -14.75 -8.18
N ASP A 176 7.02 -14.51 -9.47
CA ASP A 176 8.29 -13.95 -9.93
C ASP A 176 8.39 -12.45 -9.58
N MET A 177 7.27 -11.80 -9.27
CA MET A 177 7.19 -10.35 -9.05
C MET A 177 7.02 -9.97 -7.57
N ILE A 178 7.62 -10.74 -6.65
CA ILE A 178 7.44 -10.48 -5.22
C ILE A 178 7.92 -9.09 -4.79
N SER A 179 8.97 -8.55 -5.42
CA SER A 179 9.46 -7.19 -5.14
C SER A 179 8.42 -6.11 -5.42
N ALA A 180 7.50 -6.32 -6.38
CA ALA A 180 6.43 -5.39 -6.69
C ALA A 180 5.41 -5.23 -5.53
N THR A 181 5.43 -6.15 -4.56
CA THR A 181 4.60 -6.08 -3.35
C THR A 181 5.11 -5.06 -2.32
N CYS A 182 6.26 -4.41 -2.53
CA CYS A 182 6.78 -3.36 -1.63
C CYS A 182 5.73 -2.26 -1.33
N TYR A 183 4.96 -1.85 -2.34
CA TYR A 183 3.90 -0.83 -2.20
C TYR A 183 2.77 -1.22 -1.24
N THR A 184 2.43 -2.50 -1.14
CA THR A 184 1.33 -2.98 -0.29
C THR A 184 1.85 -3.53 1.05
N SER A 185 2.98 -4.22 1.01
CA SER A 185 3.62 -4.80 2.20
C SER A 185 4.11 -3.74 3.18
N LEU A 186 4.47 -2.54 2.70
CA LEU A 186 4.78 -1.40 3.56
C LEU A 186 3.65 -1.12 4.57
N TYR A 187 2.39 -1.08 4.12
CA TYR A 187 1.25 -0.74 4.97
C TYR A 187 0.87 -1.86 5.93
N ASN A 188 1.12 -3.12 5.56
CA ASN A 188 1.08 -4.24 6.49
C ASN A 188 2.18 -4.14 7.57
N LEU A 189 3.39 -3.72 7.17
CA LEU A 189 4.51 -3.56 8.08
C LEU A 189 4.23 -2.48 9.13
N ILE A 190 3.76 -1.31 8.69
CA ILE A 190 3.52 -0.18 9.58
C ILE A 190 2.15 -0.20 10.27
N ASP A 191 1.28 -1.15 9.90
CA ASP A 191 -0.07 -1.34 10.45
C ASP A 191 -0.98 -0.12 10.22
N PHE A 192 -0.96 0.39 8.99
CA PHE A 192 -1.78 1.52 8.57
C PHE A 192 -2.95 1.01 7.73
N PRO A 193 -4.19 1.49 7.98
CA PRO A 193 -5.29 1.21 7.08
C PRO A 193 -4.97 1.75 5.68
N ALA A 194 -4.99 0.86 4.70
CA ALA A 194 -4.81 1.18 3.29
C ALA A 194 -5.95 0.61 2.47
N GLY A 195 -6.41 1.36 1.48
CA GLY A 195 -7.39 0.89 0.51
C GLY A 195 -7.04 1.37 -0.89
N VAL A 196 -7.71 0.77 -1.88
CA VAL A 196 -7.44 1.02 -3.30
C VAL A 196 -8.72 1.30 -4.04
N VAL A 197 -8.67 2.22 -5.00
CA VAL A 197 -9.76 2.48 -5.95
C VAL A 197 -9.19 2.67 -7.35
N GLN A 198 -9.92 2.19 -8.35
CA GLN A 198 -9.55 2.36 -9.75
C GLN A 198 -9.76 3.81 -10.17
N VAL A 199 -8.72 4.45 -10.73
CA VAL A 199 -8.77 5.85 -11.16
C VAL A 199 -8.48 6.04 -12.64
N THR A 200 -7.90 5.05 -13.30
CA THR A 200 -7.60 5.17 -14.73
C THR A 200 -7.43 3.79 -15.38
N ARG A 201 -7.06 3.79 -16.66
CA ARG A 201 -6.66 2.61 -17.42
C ARG A 201 -5.34 2.88 -18.11
N VAL A 202 -4.61 1.83 -18.42
CA VAL A 202 -3.34 1.91 -19.17
C VAL A 202 -3.58 2.53 -20.54
N SER A 203 -2.83 3.57 -20.87
CA SER A 203 -2.83 4.21 -22.18
C SER A 203 -1.77 3.60 -23.10
N LYS A 204 -1.90 3.83 -24.42
CA LYS A 204 -0.83 3.43 -25.37
C LYS A 204 0.50 4.12 -25.08
N LYS A 205 0.45 5.35 -24.57
CA LYS A 205 1.63 6.13 -24.19
C LYS A 205 2.32 5.49 -22.99
N ASP A 206 1.55 5.06 -21.98
CA ASP A 206 2.11 4.40 -20.81
C ASP A 206 2.85 3.12 -21.23
N GLU A 207 2.26 2.28 -22.09
CA GLU A 207 2.90 1.05 -22.58
C GLU A 207 4.17 1.34 -23.38
N SER A 208 4.21 2.40 -24.20
CA SER A 208 5.43 2.79 -24.92
C SER A 208 6.53 3.28 -23.98
N GLU A 209 6.19 4.09 -22.98
CA GLU A 209 7.16 4.62 -22.01
C GLU A 209 7.79 3.50 -21.18
N VAL A 210 7.01 2.47 -20.79
CA VAL A 210 7.56 1.28 -20.10
C VAL A 210 8.65 0.60 -20.93
N ARG A 211 8.49 0.54 -22.27
CA ARG A 211 9.48 -0.11 -23.15
C ARG A 211 10.80 0.63 -23.22
N GLU A 212 10.78 1.94 -22.94
CA GLU A 212 11.96 2.81 -22.96
C GLU A 212 12.66 2.88 -21.59
N MET A 213 12.07 2.30 -20.54
CA MET A 213 12.68 2.26 -19.21
C MET A 213 13.97 1.42 -19.22
N PRO A 214 15.05 1.91 -18.57
CA PRO A 214 16.33 1.19 -18.50
C PRO A 214 16.22 -0.08 -17.65
N ASP A 215 16.96 -1.12 -18.06
CA ASP A 215 17.18 -2.34 -17.27
C ASP A 215 18.20 -2.08 -16.16
N VAL A 216 17.77 -1.38 -15.11
CA VAL A 216 18.63 -1.10 -13.94
C VAL A 216 18.85 -2.34 -13.09
N ASP A 217 17.86 -3.24 -13.02
CA ASP A 217 17.95 -4.53 -12.33
C ASP A 217 17.01 -5.58 -12.96
N LYS A 218 17.02 -6.80 -12.40
CA LYS A 218 16.18 -7.91 -12.87
C LYS A 218 14.68 -7.64 -12.69
N TRP A 219 14.29 -6.85 -11.69
CA TRP A 219 12.91 -6.53 -11.37
C TRP A 219 12.34 -5.49 -12.33
N ALA A 220 13.13 -4.48 -12.70
CA ALA A 220 12.81 -3.50 -13.72
C ALA A 220 12.57 -4.19 -15.08
N LYS A 221 13.44 -5.14 -15.43
CA LYS A 221 13.27 -5.97 -16.62
C LYS A 221 11.95 -6.76 -16.59
N MET A 222 11.68 -7.48 -15.50
CA MET A 222 10.43 -8.24 -15.34
C MET A 222 9.20 -7.33 -15.42
N THR A 223 9.25 -6.16 -14.77
CA THR A 223 8.17 -5.18 -14.80
C THR A 223 7.88 -4.74 -16.23
N ARG A 224 8.91 -4.45 -17.04
CA ARG A 224 8.73 -4.11 -18.45
C ARG A 224 8.14 -5.26 -19.25
N ASP A 225 8.69 -6.47 -19.10
CA ASP A 225 8.26 -7.64 -19.86
C ASP A 225 6.78 -7.96 -19.58
N GLU A 226 6.36 -7.85 -18.31
CA GLU A 226 5.00 -8.11 -17.86
C GLU A 226 4.00 -6.98 -18.15
N CYS A 227 4.48 -5.77 -18.48
CA CYS A 227 3.61 -4.67 -18.90
C CYS A 227 3.22 -4.73 -20.39
N ASN A 228 3.72 -5.68 -21.17
CA ASN A 228 3.32 -5.82 -22.58
C ASN A 228 1.84 -6.22 -22.72
N ASN A 229 1.16 -5.65 -23.71
CA ASN A 229 -0.26 -5.89 -24.00
C ASN A 229 -1.19 -5.50 -22.83
N SER A 230 -0.82 -4.44 -22.11
CA SER A 230 -1.53 -3.98 -20.91
C SER A 230 -2.53 -2.85 -21.18
N VAL A 231 -2.53 -2.28 -22.39
CA VAL A 231 -3.43 -1.18 -22.78
C VAL A 231 -4.89 -1.52 -22.45
N GLY A 232 -5.56 -0.62 -21.73
CA GLY A 232 -6.95 -0.77 -21.30
C GLY A 232 -7.14 -1.48 -19.95
N LEU A 233 -6.11 -2.11 -19.39
CA LEU A 233 -6.18 -2.70 -18.05
C LEU A 233 -6.39 -1.61 -16.97
N PRO A 234 -7.11 -1.94 -15.88
CA PRO A 234 -7.41 -0.99 -14.81
C PRO A 234 -6.15 -0.61 -14.03
N ILE A 235 -6.05 0.67 -13.67
CA ILE A 235 -4.99 1.18 -12.79
C ILE A 235 -5.63 1.89 -11.61
N SER A 236 -5.16 1.49 -10.43
CA SER A 236 -5.65 1.98 -9.14
C SER A 236 -4.59 2.78 -8.42
N VAL A 237 -5.03 3.65 -7.53
CA VAL A 237 -4.17 4.29 -6.52
C VAL A 237 -4.46 3.69 -5.16
N GLN A 238 -3.45 3.67 -4.31
CA GLN A 238 -3.57 3.28 -2.91
C GLN A 238 -3.54 4.54 -2.04
N ILE A 239 -4.45 4.58 -1.08
CA ILE A 239 -4.50 5.63 -0.06
C ILE A 239 -4.38 4.94 1.29
N ALA A 240 -3.49 5.48 2.13
CA ALA A 240 -3.30 5.00 3.50
C ALA A 240 -3.43 6.14 4.50
N ALA A 241 -3.95 5.83 5.68
CA ALA A 241 -4.06 6.76 6.80
C ALA A 241 -3.36 6.17 8.05
N PRO A 242 -3.02 6.98 9.06
CA PRO A 242 -2.52 6.47 10.34
C PRO A 242 -3.48 5.47 11.01
N PRO A 243 -3.03 4.67 11.99
CA PRO A 243 -3.84 3.64 12.63
C PRO A 243 -5.14 4.19 13.21
N PHE A 244 -6.23 3.42 13.13
CA PHE A 244 -7.58 3.77 13.62
C PHE A 244 -8.21 4.99 12.93
N ARG A 245 -7.87 5.20 11.64
CA ARG A 245 -8.38 6.29 10.79
C ARG A 245 -8.97 5.74 9.49
N GLU A 246 -9.56 4.55 9.54
CA GLU A 246 -10.20 3.88 8.40
C GLU A 246 -11.23 4.80 7.73
N GLU A 247 -12.00 5.57 8.50
CA GLU A 247 -13.02 6.50 7.99
C GLU A 247 -12.41 7.64 7.16
N LEU A 248 -11.22 8.12 7.55
CA LEU A 248 -10.48 9.15 6.80
C LEU A 248 -9.92 8.57 5.50
N CYS A 249 -9.40 7.34 5.54
CA CYS A 249 -8.94 6.62 4.36
C CYS A 249 -10.11 6.40 3.38
N LEU A 250 -11.25 5.90 3.87
CA LEU A 250 -12.46 5.67 3.09
C LEU A 250 -13.06 6.96 2.52
N ARG A 251 -13.00 8.08 3.26
CA ARG A 251 -13.37 9.41 2.74
C ARG A 251 -12.53 9.75 1.51
N LEU A 252 -11.21 9.65 1.61
CA LEU A 252 -10.32 9.97 0.49
C LEU A 252 -10.54 9.03 -0.70
N LEU A 253 -10.76 7.73 -0.45
CA LEU A 253 -11.09 6.77 -1.50
C LEU A 253 -12.39 7.12 -2.22
N ARG A 254 -13.42 7.57 -1.49
CA ARG A 254 -14.66 8.13 -2.07
C ARG A 254 -14.37 9.36 -2.93
N ASP A 255 -13.55 10.27 -2.44
CA ASP A 255 -13.28 11.56 -3.10
C ASP A 255 -12.49 11.41 -4.41
N VAL A 256 -11.80 10.27 -4.61
CA VAL A 256 -11.01 9.98 -5.81
C VAL A 256 -11.61 8.91 -6.72
N GLU A 257 -12.58 8.12 -6.25
CA GLU A 257 -13.24 7.08 -7.06
C GLU A 257 -13.86 7.72 -8.31
N LYS A 258 -13.51 7.20 -9.49
CA LYS A 258 -14.20 7.58 -10.72
C LYS A 258 -15.45 6.73 -10.86
N THR A 259 -16.62 7.37 -10.81
CA THR A 259 -17.86 6.72 -11.22
C THR A 259 -17.74 6.36 -12.70
N SER A 260 -17.75 5.05 -12.99
CA SER A 260 -17.77 4.53 -14.38
C SER A 260 -19.14 4.69 -15.02
#